data_AF-B6EQI5-F1
#
_entry.id   AF-B6EQI5-F1
#
_cell.length_a   1.000
_cell.length_b   1.000
_cell.length_c   1.000
_cell.angle_alpha   90.00
_cell.angle_beta   90.00
_cell.angle_gamma   90.00
#
_symmetry.space_group_name_H-M   'P 1'
#
loop_
_entity.id
_entity.type
_entity.pdbx_description
1 polymer ?
#
loop_
_entity_poly.entity_id
_entity_poly.type
_entity_poly.pdbx_seq_one_letter_code
_entity_poly.pdbx_strand_id
1 'polypeptide(L)'
;MENELKLLKIVLKADLTKVELKIVVYLLNTGDKTVKLTNPEMACACGILPANFRRALKKLEENQVVGRRKDGIYIRSINSWKASK
;
A
#
# COMPACT_ATOMS: atom_id res chain seq x y z
N MET A 1 9.65 18.43 3.67
CA MET A 1 10.90 17.80 4.15
C MET A 1 10.75 16.88 5.36
N GLU A 2 10.38 17.34 6.57
CA GLU A 2 10.32 16.45 7.75
C GLU A 2 9.35 15.26 7.60
N ASN A 3 8.17 15.48 7.03
CA ASN A 3 7.18 14.42 6.77
C ASN A 3 7.64 13.43 5.69
N GLU A 4 8.35 13.89 4.67
CA GLU A 4 8.85 13.05 3.56
C GLU A 4 9.98 12.13 4.05
N LEU A 5 10.92 12.67 4.84
CA LEU A 5 11.99 11.87 5.42
C LEU A 5 11.46 10.82 6.39
N LYS A 6 10.43 11.17 7.19
CA LYS A 6 9.75 10.23 8.09
C LYS A 6 9.08 9.10 7.31
N LEU A 7 8.38 9.43 6.23
CA LEU A 7 7.76 8.44 5.34
C LEU A 7 8.82 7.52 4.73
N LEU A 8 9.92 8.07 4.23
CA LEU A 8 11.02 7.31 3.62
C LEU A 8 11.64 6.32 4.62
N LYS A 9 11.91 6.75 5.85
CA LYS A 9 12.43 5.88 6.92
C LYS A 9 11.50 4.70 7.22
N ILE A 10 10.19 4.94 7.25
CA ILE A 10 9.18 3.91 7.52
C ILE A 10 9.08 2.94 6.34
N VAL A 11 9.10 3.45 5.10
CA VAL A 11 9.13 2.63 3.89
C VAL A 11 10.36 1.71 3.85
N LEU A 12 11.54 2.26 4.19
CA LEU A 12 12.78 1.47 4.27
C LEU A 12 12.69 0.40 5.37
N LYS A 13 12.16 0.74 6.56
CA LYS A 13 11.93 -0.23 7.64
C LYS A 13 10.96 -1.33 7.22
N ALA A 14 9.90 -0.96 6.49
CA ALA A 14 8.90 -1.88 5.96
C ALA A 14 9.45 -2.82 4.88
N ASP A 15 10.67 -2.60 4.37
CA ASP A 15 11.37 -3.44 3.38
C ASP A 15 10.46 -3.78 2.18
N LEU A 16 9.81 -2.74 1.64
CA LEU A 16 8.86 -2.90 0.55
C LEU A 16 9.60 -3.14 -0.75
N THR A 17 9.14 -4.15 -1.50
CA THR A 17 9.58 -4.37 -2.87
C THR A 17 9.14 -3.23 -3.79
N LYS A 18 9.77 -3.12 -4.97
CA LYS A 18 9.40 -2.12 -5.99
C LYS A 18 7.92 -2.17 -6.39
N VAL A 19 7.32 -3.37 -6.41
CA VAL A 19 5.90 -3.56 -6.75
C VAL A 19 5.01 -3.02 -5.63
N GLU A 20 5.33 -3.34 -4.38
CA GLU A 20 4.60 -2.87 -3.20
C GLU A 20 4.68 -1.34 -3.07
N LEU A 21 5.86 -0.76 -3.33
CA LEU A 21 6.05 0.69 -3.40
C LEU A 21 5.16 1.36 -4.43
N LYS A 22 5.06 0.81 -5.64
CA LYS A 22 4.17 1.34 -6.69
C LYS A 22 2.71 1.38 -6.22
N ILE A 23 2.26 0.31 -5.56
CA ILE A 23 0.90 0.22 -5.03
C ILE A 23 0.69 1.26 -3.93
N VAL A 24 1.63 1.40 -2.99
CA VAL A 24 1.55 2.40 -1.92
C VAL A 24 1.51 3.82 -2.46
N VAL A 25 2.39 4.16 -3.41
CA VAL A 25 2.40 5.49 -4.04
C VAL A 25 1.10 5.76 -4.78
N TYR A 26 0.58 4.77 -5.51
CA TYR A 26 -0.73 4.87 -6.15
C TYR A 26 -1.84 5.18 -5.14
N LEU A 27 -1.94 4.42 -4.04
CA LEU A 27 -2.95 4.60 -3.00
C LEU A 27 -2.81 5.93 -2.23
N LEU A 28 -1.60 6.47 -2.10
CA LEU A 28 -1.38 7.79 -1.51
C LEU A 28 -1.76 8.92 -2.47
N ASN A 29 -1.55 8.72 -3.78
CA ASN A 29 -1.85 9.71 -4.82
C ASN A 29 -3.33 9.79 -5.17
N THR A 30 -4.14 8.76 -4.89
CA THR A 30 -5.59 8.82 -5.14
C THR A 30 -6.31 9.88 -4.31
N GLY A 31 -5.73 10.34 -3.20
CA GLY A 31 -6.35 11.31 -2.28
C GLY A 31 -7.54 10.75 -1.47
N ASP A 32 -8.10 9.64 -1.91
CA ASP A 32 -9.18 8.92 -1.23
C ASP A 32 -8.71 8.25 0.07
N LYS A 33 -9.51 8.40 1.13
CA LYS A 33 -9.31 7.66 2.39
C LYS A 33 -9.51 6.15 2.23
N THR A 34 -10.26 5.72 1.22
CA THR A 34 -10.52 4.30 0.92
C THR A 34 -10.78 4.15 -0.56
N VAL A 35 -9.91 3.41 -1.25
CA VAL A 35 -10.01 3.13 -2.68
C VAL A 35 -10.95 1.95 -2.89
N LYS A 36 -12.03 2.16 -3.62
CA LYS A 36 -13.09 1.16 -3.86
C LYS A 36 -13.01 0.45 -5.21
N LEU A 37 -11.96 0.72 -5.97
CA LEU A 37 -11.70 0.07 -7.25
C LEU A 37 -11.44 -1.43 -7.06
N THR A 38 -11.75 -2.20 -8.08
CA THR A 38 -11.47 -3.63 -8.13
C THR A 38 -9.97 -3.89 -8.28
N ASN A 39 -9.51 -5.06 -7.85
CA ASN A 39 -8.10 -5.44 -7.98
C ASN A 39 -7.57 -5.34 -9.43
N PRO A 40 -8.32 -5.75 -10.49
CA PRO A 40 -7.87 -5.56 -11.87
C PRO A 40 -7.67 -4.10 -12.26
N GLU A 41 -8.57 -3.21 -11.85
CA GLU A 41 -8.48 -1.77 -12.15
C GLU A 41 -7.25 -1.14 -11.49
N MET A 42 -7.04 -1.43 -10.21
CA MET A 42 -5.84 -0.94 -9.48
C MET A 42 -4.55 -1.54 -10.04
N ALA A 43 -4.56 -2.82 -10.43
CA ALA A 43 -3.42 -3.47 -11.06
C ALA A 43 -3.05 -2.80 -12.40
N CYS A 44 -4.05 -2.48 -13.21
CA CYS A 44 -3.90 -1.73 -14.46
C CYS A 44 -3.29 -0.35 -14.20
N ALA A 45 -3.85 0.40 -13.23
CA ALA A 45 -3.36 1.74 -12.87
C ALA A 45 -1.89 1.73 -12.38
N CYS A 46 -1.45 0.64 -11.75
CA CYS A 46 -0.07 0.48 -11.31
C CYS A 46 0.88 -0.09 -12.40
N GLY A 47 0.34 -0.50 -13.55
CA GLY A 47 1.09 -1.20 -14.60
C GLY A 47 1.61 -2.57 -14.15
N ILE A 48 0.81 -3.30 -13.36
CA ILE A 48 1.17 -4.61 -12.76
C ILE A 48 0.14 -5.66 -13.23
N LEU A 49 0.59 -6.89 -13.46
CA LEU A 49 -0.33 -8.01 -13.72
C LEU A 49 -1.25 -8.24 -12.50
N PRO A 50 -2.56 -8.51 -12.69
CA PRO A 50 -3.50 -8.69 -11.57
C PRO A 50 -3.11 -9.78 -10.56
N ALA A 51 -2.44 -10.85 -11.02
CA ALA A 51 -1.93 -11.89 -10.13
C ALA A 51 -0.82 -11.36 -9.19
N ASN A 52 0.11 -10.58 -9.74
CA ASN A 52 1.21 -9.98 -8.97
C ASN A 52 0.69 -8.90 -8.03
N PHE A 53 -0.28 -8.09 -8.47
CA PHE A 53 -0.95 -7.10 -7.63
C PHE A 53 -1.61 -7.77 -6.41
N ARG A 54 -2.38 -8.84 -6.61
CA ARG A 54 -3.01 -9.58 -5.50
C ARG A 54 -1.99 -10.14 -4.51
N ARG A 55 -0.88 -10.70 -4.99
CA ARG A 55 0.20 -11.20 -4.13
C ARG A 55 0.86 -10.09 -3.32
N ALA A 56 1.19 -8.97 -3.96
CA ALA A 56 1.78 -7.81 -3.29
C ALA A 56 0.80 -7.18 -2.28
N LEU A 57 -0.48 -7.08 -2.64
CA LEU A 57 -1.50 -6.55 -1.75
C LEU A 57 -1.65 -7.40 -0.48
N LYS A 58 -1.64 -8.73 -0.62
CA LYS A 58 -1.66 -9.64 0.54
C LYS A 58 -0.47 -9.41 1.47
N LYS A 59 0.74 -9.26 0.94
CA LYS A 59 1.93 -8.95 1.75
C LYS A 59 1.84 -7.58 2.44
N LEU A 60 1.30 -6.57 1.75
CA LEU A 60 1.03 -5.25 2.34
C LEU A 60 0.02 -5.33 3.50
N GLU A 61 -0.98 -6.19 3.40
CA GLU A 61 -1.94 -6.46 4.49
C GLU A 61 -1.24 -7.15 5.68
N GLU A 62 -0.44 -8.19 5.42
CA GLU A 62 0.35 -8.90 6.43
C GLU A 62 1.29 -7.96 7.18
N ASN A 63 1.97 -7.06 6.46
CA ASN A 63 2.88 -6.06 7.01
C ASN A 63 2.18 -4.83 7.61
N GLN A 64 0.84 -4.85 7.76
CA GLN A 64 0.06 -3.76 8.33
C GLN A 64 0.25 -2.41 7.60
N VAL A 65 0.58 -2.44 6.31
CA VAL A 65 0.72 -1.26 5.45
C VAL A 65 -0.65 -0.82 4.93
N VAL A 66 -1.46 -1.79 4.50
CA VAL A 66 -2.83 -1.54 4.05
C VAL A 66 -3.85 -2.30 4.92
N GLY A 67 -5.08 -1.82 4.90
CA GLY A 67 -6.22 -2.48 5.53
C GLY A 67 -7.40 -2.56 4.57
N ARG A 68 -8.35 -3.43 4.90
CA ARG A 68 -9.62 -3.54 4.16
C ARG A 68 -10.77 -2.97 4.97
N ARG A 69 -11.70 -2.33 4.27
CA ARG A 69 -13.07 -2.04 4.71
C ARG A 69 -14.04 -2.85 3.85
N LYS A 70 -15.34 -2.83 4.18
CA LYS A 70 -16.38 -3.60 3.47
C LYS A 70 -16.32 -3.44 1.94
N ASP A 71 -15.89 -2.28 1.46
CA ASP A 71 -15.96 -1.88 0.06
C ASP A 71 -14.64 -1.32 -0.51
N GLY A 72 -13.50 -1.52 0.15
CA GLY A 72 -12.25 -1.01 -0.40
C GLY A 72 -11.00 -1.19 0.47
N ILE A 73 -9.90 -0.61 -0.01
CA ILE A 73 -8.57 -0.69 0.57
C ILE A 73 -8.14 0.70 1.04
N TYR A 74 -7.47 0.78 2.17
CA TYR A 74 -6.90 2.02 2.68
C TYR A 74 -5.46 1.82 3.18
N ILE A 75 -4.68 2.89 3.16
CA ILE A 75 -3.34 2.95 3.77
C ILE A 75 -3.53 3.07 5.29
N ARG A 76 -2.95 2.15 6.06
CA ARG A 76 -2.92 2.25 7.53
C ARG A 76 -1.96 3.35 7.97
N SER A 77 -2.09 3.79 9.22
CA SER A 77 -1.16 4.75 9.83
C SER A 77 0.29 4.29 9.62
N ILE A 78 1.17 5.18 9.16
CA ILE A 78 2.59 4.87 8.92
C ILE A 78 3.28 4.28 10.16
N ASN A 79 2.80 4.62 11.36
CA ASN A 79 3.33 4.09 12.62
C ASN A 79 2.97 2.62 12.88
N SER A 80 1.97 2.05 12.18
CA SER A 80 1.58 0.64 12.33
C SER A 80 2.31 -0.29 11.37
N TRP A 81 3.05 0.24 10.39
CA TRP A 81 3.69 -0.58 9.36
C TRP A 81 4.83 -1.40 9.98
N LYS A 82 4.81 -2.72 9.77
CA LYS A 82 5.72 -3.68 10.43
C LYS A 82 5.78 -3.53 11.96
N ALA A 83 4.71 -3.04 12.59
CA ALA A 83 4.53 -3.26 14.01
C ALA A 83 4.31 -4.77 14.20
N SER A 84 5.40 -5.50 14.44
CA SER A 84 5.29 -6.83 15.04
C SER A 84 4.51 -6.63 16.34
N LYS A 85 3.49 -7.46 16.56
CA LYS A 85 3.14 -7.77 17.94
C LYS A 85 4.36 -8.35 18.65
#